data_AF-A0A1M6U7B7-F1
#
_entry.id   AF-A0A1M6U7B7-F1
#
_cell.length_a   1.000
_cell.length_b   1.000
_cell.length_c   1.000
_cell.angle_alpha   90.00
_cell.angle_beta   90.00
_cell.angle_gamma   90.00
#
_symmetry.space_group_name_H-M   'P 1'
#
loop_
_entity.id
_entity.type
_entity.pdbx_description
1 polymer ?
#
loop_
_entity_poly.entity_id
_entity_poly.type
_entity_poly.pdbx_seq_one_letter_code
_entity_poly.pdbx_strand_id
1 'polypeptide(L)'
;MLKKSISIFVISILISITCSFVVLAKPNTTITYTEEEYNLKQKSEPTCDNLVDFEAEIKSPAKIRNIVEEDLKKRNKGIETEIKFDTNKSNNFFVLSKNSSFDRDKAKAYAEKHATEPNTKSYPYYRKSDGAGVDCANFVSQVLYAGGMSEKGTNWGDYNSWFCNTTSASELKKCAITWRSANYFTKHWGNIDGVGANRAEKYTEMTVNDAVKNFNDLYITLWPGDVIQQVGSDGIAYHTQVVHDYGKKYGSTRNDVFIAQHSSDAKEVSLYDYLKYKKDNGYGTDKIFIYEIKSGS
;
A
#
# COMPACT_ATOMS: atom_id res chain seq x y z
N MET A 1 25.06 -4.67 -51.91
CA MET A 1 24.17 -5.50 -52.74
C MET A 1 22.93 -5.87 -51.93
N LEU A 2 21.75 -5.72 -52.57
CA LEU A 2 20.37 -5.99 -52.16
C LEU A 2 19.93 -5.76 -50.70
N LYS A 3 19.24 -4.62 -50.46
CA LYS A 3 18.27 -4.45 -49.38
C LYS A 3 16.91 -5.00 -49.85
N LYS A 4 16.33 -5.97 -49.14
CA LYS A 4 14.91 -6.33 -49.29
C LYS A 4 14.10 -5.58 -48.23
N SER A 5 13.04 -4.89 -48.66
CA SER A 5 12.05 -4.25 -47.79
C SER A 5 10.76 -5.04 -47.87
N ILE A 6 10.19 -5.41 -46.72
CA ILE A 6 8.91 -6.13 -46.62
C ILE A 6 7.94 -5.23 -45.85
N SER A 7 6.82 -4.87 -46.49
CA SER A 7 5.68 -4.20 -45.85
C SER A 7 4.57 -5.22 -45.63
N ILE A 8 3.99 -5.28 -44.43
CA ILE A 8 2.87 -6.18 -44.09
C ILE A 8 1.62 -5.36 -43.76
N PHE A 9 0.54 -5.63 -44.48
CA PHE A 9 -0.84 -5.22 -44.21
C PHE A 9 -1.50 -6.24 -43.27
N VAL A 10 -2.23 -5.80 -42.24
CA VAL A 10 -2.93 -6.71 -41.32
C VAL A 10 -4.44 -6.67 -41.60
N ILE A 11 -5.00 -7.81 -42.00
CA ILE A 11 -6.44 -8.12 -42.03
C ILE A 11 -6.71 -9.13 -40.89
N SER A 12 -7.78 -8.91 -40.13
CA SER A 12 -8.20 -9.65 -38.93
C SER A 12 -8.67 -11.10 -39.21
N ILE A 13 -8.49 -12.01 -38.22
CA ILE A 13 -9.48 -13.01 -37.70
C ILE A 13 -8.86 -13.84 -36.52
N LEU A 14 -9.75 -14.36 -35.66
CA LEU A 14 -9.67 -14.88 -34.29
C LEU A 14 -8.74 -16.07 -33.93
N ILE A 15 -8.24 -15.98 -32.69
CA ILE A 15 -7.99 -16.98 -31.61
C ILE A 15 -7.13 -18.23 -31.92
N SER A 16 -5.87 -18.15 -31.48
CA SER A 16 -5.13 -19.23 -30.79
C SER A 16 -3.99 -18.57 -30.01
N ILE A 17 -3.85 -18.89 -28.72
CA ILE A 17 -2.83 -18.32 -27.84
C ILE A 17 -1.49 -19.00 -28.18
N THR A 18 -0.74 -18.37 -29.07
CA THR A 18 0.70 -18.57 -29.21
C THR A 18 1.42 -17.30 -28.77
N CYS A 19 2.53 -17.48 -28.04
CA CYS A 19 3.40 -16.42 -27.56
C CYS A 19 3.64 -15.36 -28.64
N SER A 20 3.29 -14.12 -28.33
CA SER A 20 3.73 -12.95 -29.09
C SER A 20 3.93 -11.79 -28.12
N PHE A 21 5.19 -11.50 -27.81
CA PHE A 21 5.58 -10.25 -27.18
C PHE A 21 5.31 -9.11 -28.18
N VAL A 22 4.30 -8.28 -27.88
CA VAL A 22 4.10 -7.01 -28.57
C VAL A 22 5.20 -6.05 -28.11
N VAL A 23 6.19 -5.81 -28.97
CA VAL A 23 7.13 -4.70 -28.81
C VAL A 23 6.42 -3.43 -29.26
N LEU A 24 6.06 -2.56 -28.31
CA LEU A 24 5.59 -1.20 -28.60
C LEU A 24 6.78 -0.34 -29.05
N ALA A 25 7.12 -0.40 -30.35
CA ALA A 25 8.00 0.58 -30.99
C ALA A 25 7.17 1.77 -31.50
N LYS A 26 7.66 3.00 -31.28
CA LYS A 26 7.08 4.22 -31.87
C LYS A 26 7.06 4.10 -33.40
N PRO A 27 6.02 4.61 -34.09
CA PRO A 27 5.94 4.52 -35.54
C PRO A 27 7.13 5.25 -36.19
N ASN A 28 7.77 4.59 -37.17
CA ASN A 28 8.86 5.06 -38.04
C ASN A 28 10.32 4.91 -37.57
N THR A 29 10.69 3.84 -36.85
CA THR A 29 12.12 3.47 -36.71
C THR A 29 12.42 2.17 -37.44
N THR A 30 13.20 2.23 -38.51
CA THR A 30 13.76 1.04 -39.18
C THR A 30 15.01 0.61 -38.41
N ILE A 31 14.98 -0.56 -37.78
CA ILE A 31 16.15 -1.17 -37.13
C ILE A 31 16.66 -2.28 -38.06
N THR A 32 17.92 -2.19 -38.48
CA THR A 32 18.62 -3.22 -39.25
C THR A 32 19.58 -3.97 -38.33
N TYR A 33 19.49 -5.29 -38.30
CA TYR A 33 20.43 -6.15 -37.58
C TYR A 33 21.43 -6.78 -38.55
N THR A 34 22.61 -7.12 -38.04
CA THR A 34 23.59 -7.96 -38.73
C THR A 34 23.27 -9.45 -38.51
N GLU A 35 23.76 -10.31 -39.40
CA GLU A 35 23.51 -11.76 -39.38
C GLU A 35 24.11 -12.45 -38.13
N GLU A 36 25.12 -11.85 -37.50
CA GLU A 36 25.69 -12.27 -36.22
C GLU A 36 24.77 -11.98 -35.02
N GLU A 37 24.08 -10.83 -35.00
CA GLU A 37 23.18 -10.45 -33.90
C GLU A 37 21.90 -11.30 -33.86
N TYR A 38 21.48 -11.83 -35.01
CA TYR A 38 20.35 -12.77 -35.11
C TYR A 38 20.69 -14.14 -34.51
N ASN A 39 21.90 -14.64 -34.75
CA ASN A 39 22.33 -15.97 -34.32
C ASN A 39 22.69 -16.06 -32.83
N LEU A 40 23.10 -14.95 -32.20
CA LEU A 40 23.32 -14.86 -30.75
C LEU A 40 22.03 -14.92 -29.94
N LYS A 41 20.90 -14.45 -30.49
CA LYS A 41 19.58 -14.51 -29.81
C LYS A 41 18.95 -15.90 -29.82
N GLN A 42 19.18 -16.72 -30.86
CA GLN A 42 18.64 -18.08 -30.87
C GLN A 42 19.34 -19.03 -29.89
N LYS A 43 20.57 -18.73 -29.45
CA LYS A 43 21.34 -19.61 -28.55
C LYS A 43 21.01 -19.47 -27.06
N SER A 44 20.17 -18.51 -26.67
CA SER A 44 19.80 -18.25 -25.27
C SER A 44 18.34 -18.55 -24.92
N GLU A 45 17.59 -19.25 -25.80
CA GLU A 45 16.21 -19.63 -25.49
C GLU A 45 16.17 -20.98 -24.75
N PRO A 46 15.55 -21.05 -23.55
CA PRO A 46 15.37 -22.33 -22.86
C PRO A 46 14.31 -23.17 -23.59
N THR A 47 14.63 -24.45 -23.82
CA THR A 47 13.70 -25.42 -24.38
C THR A 47 12.56 -25.73 -23.39
N CYS A 48 11.37 -25.99 -23.93
CA CYS A 48 10.09 -26.11 -23.21
C CYS A 48 10.01 -27.23 -22.15
N ASP A 49 11.05 -28.03 -21.96
CA ASP A 49 11.09 -29.13 -20.99
C ASP A 49 11.47 -28.69 -19.56
N ASN A 50 11.99 -27.46 -19.37
CA ASN A 50 12.43 -26.96 -18.06
C ASN A 50 11.43 -26.04 -17.34
N LEU A 51 10.20 -25.89 -17.85
CA LEU A 51 9.21 -24.95 -17.31
C LEU A 51 8.44 -25.48 -16.09
N VAL A 52 8.42 -26.80 -15.86
CA VAL A 52 7.69 -27.40 -14.74
C VAL A 52 8.36 -27.09 -13.40
N ASP A 53 9.70 -26.98 -13.37
CA ASP A 53 10.45 -26.65 -12.16
C ASP A 53 10.54 -25.13 -11.89
N PHE A 54 10.47 -24.29 -12.92
CA PHE A 54 10.49 -22.83 -12.76
C PHE A 54 9.17 -22.27 -12.21
N GLU A 55 8.03 -22.88 -12.57
CA GLU A 55 6.72 -22.49 -12.03
C GLU A 55 6.52 -22.86 -10.56
N ALA A 56 7.28 -23.82 -10.04
CA ALA A 56 7.31 -24.14 -8.61
C ALA A 56 8.15 -23.13 -7.82
N GLU A 57 9.18 -22.54 -8.43
CA GLU A 57 10.14 -21.65 -7.75
C GLU A 57 9.69 -20.17 -7.65
N ILE A 58 8.65 -19.77 -8.40
CA ILE A 58 8.06 -18.41 -8.40
C ILE A 58 6.90 -18.28 -7.37
N LYS A 59 6.47 -19.36 -6.72
CA LYS A 59 5.28 -19.38 -5.82
C LYS A 59 5.50 -18.81 -4.40
N SER A 60 6.63 -18.16 -4.14
CA SER A 60 6.92 -17.53 -2.85
C SER A 60 6.94 -15.99 -2.97
N PRO A 61 5.91 -15.27 -2.47
CA PRO A 61 5.85 -13.80 -2.48
C PRO A 61 7.04 -13.12 -1.78
N ALA A 62 7.68 -13.81 -0.82
CA ALA A 62 8.89 -13.33 -0.16
C ALA A 62 10.06 -13.17 -1.15
N LYS A 63 10.15 -14.02 -2.20
CA LYS A 63 11.24 -13.98 -3.17
C LYS A 63 11.07 -12.84 -4.18
N ILE A 64 9.85 -12.54 -4.62
CA ILE A 64 9.54 -11.36 -5.48
C ILE A 64 9.78 -10.06 -4.72
N ARG A 65 9.37 -9.99 -3.45
CA ARG A 65 9.63 -8.84 -2.58
C ARG A 65 11.13 -8.60 -2.38
N ASN A 66 11.90 -9.67 -2.14
CA ASN A 66 13.35 -9.59 -2.09
C ASN A 66 13.97 -9.12 -3.41
N ILE A 67 13.44 -9.54 -4.57
CA ILE A 67 13.91 -9.08 -5.89
C ILE A 67 13.64 -7.58 -6.09
N VAL A 68 12.45 -7.09 -5.71
CA VAL A 68 12.13 -5.65 -5.79
C VAL A 68 13.01 -4.84 -4.84
N GLU A 69 13.24 -5.32 -3.62
CA GLU A 69 14.15 -4.69 -2.66
C GLU A 69 15.61 -4.69 -3.16
N GLU A 70 16.07 -5.77 -3.80
CA GLU A 70 17.39 -5.84 -4.42
C GLU A 70 17.52 -4.90 -5.63
N ASP A 71 16.50 -4.79 -6.46
CA ASP A 71 16.48 -3.88 -7.62
C ASP A 71 16.46 -2.41 -7.18
N LEU A 72 15.75 -2.08 -6.09
CA LEU A 72 15.80 -0.75 -5.48
C LEU A 72 17.20 -0.44 -4.92
N LYS A 73 17.85 -1.41 -4.25
CA LYS A 73 19.24 -1.27 -3.78
C LYS A 73 20.23 -1.11 -4.94
N LYS A 74 20.05 -1.85 -6.05
CA LYS A 74 20.90 -1.73 -7.26
C LYS A 74 20.70 -0.39 -7.97
N ARG A 75 19.46 0.11 -8.08
CA ARG A 75 19.17 1.44 -8.65
C ARG A 75 19.77 2.57 -7.81
N ASN A 76 19.71 2.47 -6.49
CA ASN A 76 20.35 3.43 -5.59
C ASN A 76 21.88 3.42 -5.74
N LYS A 77 22.49 2.25 -5.93
CA LYS A 77 23.92 2.12 -6.23
C LYS A 77 24.31 2.67 -7.62
N GLY A 78 23.40 2.59 -8.59
CA GLY A 78 23.58 3.19 -9.92
C GLY A 78 23.54 4.73 -9.93
N ILE A 79 22.76 5.33 -9.03
CA ILE A 79 22.71 6.79 -8.83
C ILE A 79 24.02 7.32 -8.25
N GLU A 80 24.71 6.55 -7.39
CA GLU A 80 26.05 6.91 -6.87
C GLU A 80 27.12 6.94 -7.97
N THR A 81 26.95 6.19 -9.06
CA THR A 81 27.96 6.08 -10.13
C THR A 81 27.86 7.13 -11.25
N GLU A 82 26.75 7.87 -11.37
CA GLU A 82 26.59 8.95 -12.37
C GLU A 82 26.79 10.36 -11.82
N ILE A 83 26.98 10.51 -10.51
CA ILE A 83 27.22 11.79 -9.85
C ILE A 83 28.68 11.84 -9.39
N LYS A 84 29.59 12.29 -10.27
CA LYS A 84 30.94 12.72 -9.85
C LYS A 84 30.83 14.05 -9.09
N PHE A 85 30.40 14.00 -7.84
CA PHE A 85 30.49 15.14 -6.92
C PHE A 85 31.71 15.00 -6.01
N ASP A 86 32.37 16.15 -5.85
CA ASP A 86 33.60 16.39 -5.09
C ASP A 86 33.54 15.79 -3.66
N THR A 87 34.49 14.91 -3.35
CA THR A 87 34.50 14.01 -2.18
C THR A 87 35.03 14.65 -0.90
N ASN A 88 35.18 15.97 -0.82
CA ASN A 88 35.74 16.65 0.36
C ASN A 88 34.73 17.29 1.32
N LYS A 89 33.47 16.85 1.31
CA LYS A 89 32.52 17.19 2.37
C LYS A 89 31.55 16.04 2.62
N SER A 90 31.91 15.15 3.54
CA SER A 90 31.10 14.00 3.94
C SER A 90 29.82 14.46 4.67
N ASN A 91 28.81 14.87 3.92
CA ASN A 91 27.44 14.83 4.39
C ASN A 91 26.89 13.46 4.02
N ASN A 92 27.10 12.46 4.88
CA ASN A 92 26.35 11.22 4.82
C ASN A 92 24.86 11.56 4.93
N PHE A 93 24.19 11.73 3.80
CA PHE A 93 22.75 11.96 3.76
C PHE A 93 22.07 10.61 3.95
N PHE A 94 22.07 10.13 5.19
CA PHE A 94 21.11 9.13 5.60
C PHE A 94 19.73 9.78 5.48
N VAL A 95 18.95 9.39 4.47
CA VAL A 95 17.51 9.63 4.49
C VAL A 95 16.98 8.86 5.69
N LEU A 96 16.90 9.51 6.85
CA LEU A 96 16.24 8.95 8.00
C LEU A 96 14.78 8.79 7.62
N SER A 97 14.34 7.55 7.46
CA SER A 97 12.91 7.26 7.30
C SER A 97 12.19 7.81 8.51
N LYS A 98 11.11 8.55 8.29
CA LYS A 98 10.28 9.00 9.39
C LYS A 98 9.69 7.80 10.07
N ASN A 99 9.50 7.91 11.38
CA ASN A 99 8.96 6.83 12.20
C ASN A 99 9.78 5.54 12.07
N SER A 100 11.10 5.63 11.92
CA SER A 100 12.01 4.48 11.81
C SER A 100 11.89 3.49 12.97
N SER A 101 11.48 3.95 14.15
CA SER A 101 11.21 3.14 15.34
C SER A 101 9.89 2.37 15.28
N PHE A 102 9.04 2.61 14.28
CA PHE A 102 7.78 1.88 14.12
C PHE A 102 8.05 0.42 13.74
N ASP A 103 7.42 -0.46 14.50
CA ASP A 103 7.52 -1.90 14.46
C ASP A 103 6.23 -2.47 13.87
N ARG A 104 6.32 -2.84 12.59
CA ARG A 104 5.18 -3.33 11.80
C ARG A 104 4.68 -4.68 12.31
N ASP A 105 5.56 -5.53 12.84
CA ASP A 105 5.17 -6.84 13.38
C ASP A 105 4.38 -6.69 14.67
N LYS A 106 4.75 -5.75 15.54
CA LYS A 106 3.95 -5.44 16.73
C LYS A 106 2.60 -4.82 16.37
N ALA A 107 2.56 -3.92 15.39
CA ALA A 107 1.31 -3.37 14.89
C ALA A 107 0.39 -4.48 14.35
N LYS A 108 0.93 -5.38 13.50
CA LYS A 108 0.23 -6.56 12.99
C LYS A 108 -0.32 -7.42 14.13
N ALA A 109 0.55 -7.84 15.06
CA ALA A 109 0.17 -8.70 16.17
C ALA A 109 -0.93 -8.07 17.04
N TYR A 110 -0.88 -6.76 17.29
CA TYR A 110 -1.93 -6.06 18.01
C TYR A 110 -3.25 -6.06 17.22
N ALA A 111 -3.19 -5.73 15.92
CA ALA A 111 -4.37 -5.70 15.06
C ALA A 111 -5.04 -7.07 15.01
N GLU A 112 -4.29 -8.14 14.76
CA GLU A 112 -4.82 -9.50 14.68
C GLU A 112 -5.43 -9.99 16.00
N LYS A 113 -4.81 -9.63 17.13
CA LYS A 113 -5.29 -10.01 18.46
C LYS A 113 -6.60 -9.31 18.83
N HIS A 114 -6.76 -8.05 18.45
CA HIS A 114 -7.85 -7.22 18.97
C HIS A 114 -8.94 -6.90 17.96
N ALA A 115 -8.76 -7.21 16.67
CA ALA A 115 -9.73 -6.91 15.62
C ALA A 115 -11.15 -7.43 15.90
N THR A 116 -11.29 -8.64 16.46
CA THR A 116 -12.58 -9.26 16.79
C THR A 116 -12.90 -9.20 18.28
N GLU A 117 -11.92 -8.84 19.11
CA GLU A 117 -12.01 -8.78 20.57
C GLU A 117 -11.36 -7.47 21.07
N PRO A 118 -12.14 -6.38 21.18
CA PRO A 118 -11.63 -5.07 21.54
C PRO A 118 -10.88 -5.07 22.88
N ASN A 119 -9.78 -4.32 22.97
CA ASN A 119 -8.96 -4.21 24.18
C ASN A 119 -9.59 -3.32 25.27
N THR A 120 -10.75 -3.71 25.78
CA THR A 120 -11.53 -2.95 26.78
C THR A 120 -10.86 -2.84 28.14
N LYS A 121 -9.84 -3.67 28.41
CA LYS A 121 -9.05 -3.62 29.65
C LYS A 121 -8.12 -2.42 29.69
N SER A 122 -7.60 -2.00 28.54
CA SER A 122 -6.57 -0.95 28.45
C SER A 122 -7.07 0.32 27.76
N TYR A 123 -8.17 0.25 27.02
CA TYR A 123 -8.69 1.38 26.24
C TYR A 123 -10.22 1.48 26.32
N PRO A 124 -10.77 2.69 26.16
CA PRO A 124 -12.20 2.85 25.98
C PRO A 124 -12.64 2.13 24.71
N TYR A 125 -13.90 1.72 24.70
CA TYR A 125 -14.50 1.12 23.53
C TYR A 125 -15.78 1.84 23.15
N TYR A 126 -15.81 2.40 21.94
CA TYR A 126 -16.88 3.30 21.51
C TYR A 126 -17.91 2.58 20.63
N ARG A 127 -19.12 2.44 21.15
CA ARG A 127 -20.27 1.88 20.45
C ARG A 127 -21.44 2.85 20.47
N LYS A 128 -22.25 2.84 19.40
CA LYS A 128 -23.57 3.46 19.42
C LYS A 128 -24.56 2.58 20.20
N SER A 129 -25.70 3.16 20.58
CA SER A 129 -26.77 2.45 21.29
C SER A 129 -27.42 1.32 20.47
N ASP A 130 -27.34 1.40 19.14
CA ASP A 130 -27.79 0.36 18.21
C ASP A 130 -26.73 -0.74 17.98
N GLY A 131 -25.60 -0.68 18.71
CA GLY A 131 -24.49 -1.62 18.59
C GLY A 131 -23.53 -1.31 17.44
N ALA A 132 -23.78 -0.31 16.59
CA ALA A 132 -22.87 0.02 15.50
C ALA A 132 -21.52 0.55 16.02
N GLY A 133 -20.42 0.08 15.40
CA GLY A 133 -19.06 0.43 15.79
C GLY A 133 -18.66 1.83 15.32
N VAL A 134 -18.31 2.71 16.26
CA VAL A 134 -17.70 4.03 16.01
C VAL A 134 -16.25 4.08 16.51
N ASP A 135 -15.67 2.91 16.81
CA ASP A 135 -14.36 2.74 17.44
C ASP A 135 -13.20 2.68 16.43
N CYS A 136 -13.48 2.79 15.13
CA CYS A 136 -12.51 2.54 14.06
C CYS A 136 -11.18 3.31 14.22
N ALA A 137 -11.21 4.62 14.46
CA ALA A 137 -10.00 5.42 14.67
C ALA A 137 -9.31 5.11 16.01
N ASN A 138 -10.09 4.81 17.06
CA ASN A 138 -9.55 4.42 18.36
C ASN A 138 -8.76 3.11 18.26
N PHE A 139 -9.33 2.09 17.61
CA PHE A 139 -8.65 0.84 17.33
C PHE A 139 -7.34 1.02 16.55
N VAL A 140 -7.41 1.73 15.42
CA VAL A 140 -6.21 1.97 14.61
C VAL A 140 -5.17 2.75 15.39
N SER A 141 -5.57 3.71 16.23
CA SER A 141 -4.63 4.44 17.08
C SER A 141 -3.94 3.53 18.10
N GLN A 142 -4.66 2.57 18.69
CA GLN A 142 -4.05 1.56 19.55
C GLN A 142 -3.05 0.67 18.80
N VAL A 143 -3.37 0.28 17.56
CA VAL A 143 -2.47 -0.50 16.70
C VAL A 143 -1.18 0.27 16.43
N LEU A 144 -1.28 1.56 16.09
CA LEU A 144 -0.12 2.40 15.85
C LEU A 144 0.73 2.59 17.13
N TYR A 145 0.08 2.76 18.28
CA TYR A 145 0.76 2.89 19.57
C TYR A 145 1.50 1.60 19.94
N ALA A 146 0.85 0.44 19.78
CA ALA A 146 1.48 -0.86 20.02
C ALA A 146 2.65 -1.14 19.06
N GLY A 147 2.55 -0.62 17.83
CA GLY A 147 3.65 -0.58 16.87
C GLY A 147 4.78 0.40 17.21
N GLY A 148 4.71 1.12 18.34
CA GLY A 148 5.79 1.97 18.82
C GLY A 148 5.69 3.46 18.45
N MET A 149 4.53 3.91 17.94
CA MET A 149 4.29 5.34 17.79
C MET A 149 4.03 6.00 19.14
N SER A 150 4.90 6.93 19.56
CA SER A 150 4.73 7.62 20.85
C SER A 150 3.50 8.52 20.89
N GLU A 151 2.86 8.67 22.04
CA GLU A 151 1.83 9.68 22.22
C GLU A 151 2.41 11.11 22.04
N LYS A 152 1.56 12.06 21.67
CA LYS A 152 1.92 13.48 21.52
C LYS A 152 0.90 14.39 22.17
N GLY A 153 1.39 15.43 22.83
CA GLY A 153 0.55 16.47 23.42
C GLY A 153 -0.33 15.97 24.56
N THR A 154 -1.12 16.89 25.13
CA THR A 154 -2.01 16.64 26.27
C THR A 154 -3.36 17.34 26.13
N ASN A 155 -3.54 18.16 25.08
CA ASN A 155 -4.78 18.87 24.82
C ASN A 155 -5.67 18.02 23.91
N TRP A 156 -6.74 17.47 24.48
CA TRP A 156 -7.62 16.53 23.76
C TRP A 156 -8.24 17.08 22.47
N GLY A 157 -8.40 18.41 22.33
CA GLY A 157 -9.02 19.05 21.17
C GLY A 157 -8.03 19.53 20.10
N ASP A 158 -6.73 19.50 20.38
CA ASP A 158 -5.69 19.93 19.45
C ASP A 158 -5.34 18.82 18.46
N TYR A 159 -5.33 19.13 17.17
CA TYR A 159 -4.99 18.13 16.14
C TYR A 159 -3.50 17.73 16.17
N ASN A 160 -2.64 18.49 16.84
CA ASN A 160 -1.24 18.10 17.09
C ASN A 160 -1.11 17.12 18.27
N SER A 161 -2.13 17.00 19.11
CA SER A 161 -2.18 15.98 20.16
C SER A 161 -2.69 14.65 19.61
N TRP A 162 -2.24 13.54 20.18
CA TRP A 162 -2.67 12.17 19.89
C TRP A 162 -2.27 11.29 21.09
N PHE A 163 -3.23 10.95 21.94
CA PHE A 163 -3.04 10.19 23.18
C PHE A 163 -4.36 9.58 23.67
N CYS A 164 -4.29 8.57 24.52
CA CYS A 164 -5.43 8.01 25.25
C CYS A 164 -5.03 7.57 26.67
N ASN A 165 -5.46 8.34 27.68
CA ASN A 165 -5.13 8.15 29.10
C ASN A 165 -6.34 7.71 29.92
N THR A 166 -7.20 6.87 29.36
CA THR A 166 -8.40 6.35 30.02
C THR A 166 -8.74 4.96 29.50
N THR A 167 -9.55 4.22 30.26
CA THR A 167 -10.25 3.00 29.83
C THR A 167 -11.76 3.21 29.70
N SER A 168 -12.26 4.40 30.04
CA SER A 168 -13.69 4.72 30.08
C SER A 168 -14.12 5.52 28.87
N ALA A 169 -15.13 5.02 28.15
CA ALA A 169 -15.70 5.72 27.00
C ALA A 169 -16.39 7.05 27.37
N SER A 170 -16.73 7.29 28.65
CA SER A 170 -17.33 8.54 29.11
C SER A 170 -16.30 9.66 29.33
N GLU A 171 -15.01 9.34 29.48
CA GLU A 171 -13.95 10.32 29.76
C GLU A 171 -13.34 10.92 28.48
N LEU A 172 -14.19 11.51 27.63
CA LEU A 172 -13.83 11.96 26.28
C LEU A 172 -12.66 12.95 26.18
N LYS A 173 -12.35 13.67 27.28
CA LYS A 173 -11.24 14.65 27.34
C LYS A 173 -9.92 14.04 27.81
N LYS A 174 -9.90 12.77 28.25
CA LYS A 174 -8.68 12.02 28.53
C LYS A 174 -8.15 11.25 27.31
N CYS A 175 -8.85 11.35 26.18
CA CYS A 175 -8.46 10.77 24.91
C CYS A 175 -8.55 11.85 23.83
N ALA A 176 -7.46 12.07 23.09
CA ALA A 176 -7.42 13.06 22.04
C ALA A 176 -8.47 12.77 20.96
N ILE A 177 -9.08 13.82 20.41
CA ILE A 177 -10.07 13.67 19.35
C ILE A 177 -9.47 13.03 18.10
N THR A 178 -8.19 13.28 17.83
CA THR A 178 -7.38 12.66 16.77
C THR A 178 -7.12 11.17 16.97
N TRP A 179 -7.19 10.68 18.23
CA TRP A 179 -7.06 9.27 18.56
C TRP A 179 -8.36 8.52 18.24
N ARG A 180 -9.53 9.15 18.44
CA ARG A 180 -10.83 8.46 18.41
C ARG A 180 -11.78 8.85 17.27
N SER A 181 -11.49 9.90 16.50
CA SER A 181 -12.35 10.37 15.40
C SER A 181 -11.66 10.21 14.05
N ALA A 182 -12.34 9.58 13.08
CA ALA A 182 -11.79 9.37 11.74
C ALA A 182 -11.39 10.68 11.05
N ASN A 183 -12.24 11.71 11.08
CA ASN A 183 -11.91 13.01 10.47
C ASN A 183 -10.71 13.68 11.15
N TYR A 184 -10.63 13.66 12.48
CA TYR A 184 -9.51 14.29 13.18
C TYR A 184 -8.22 13.47 13.09
N PHE A 185 -8.32 12.16 12.92
CA PHE A 185 -7.17 11.31 12.62
C PHE A 185 -6.44 11.81 11.37
N THR A 186 -7.17 12.20 10.32
CA THR A 186 -6.58 12.77 9.10
C THR A 186 -5.73 14.00 9.39
N LYS A 187 -6.21 14.91 10.25
CA LYS A 187 -5.47 16.14 10.59
C LYS A 187 -4.17 15.87 11.35
N HIS A 188 -4.08 14.77 12.08
CA HIS A 188 -2.86 14.39 12.79
C HIS A 188 -1.89 13.62 11.89
N TRP A 189 -2.39 12.61 11.20
CA TRP A 189 -1.56 11.66 10.47
C TRP A 189 -1.26 12.08 9.03
N GLY A 190 -2.11 12.89 8.42
CA GLY A 190 -1.97 13.37 7.04
C GLY A 190 -2.14 14.87 6.94
N ASN A 191 -2.79 15.29 5.85
CA ASN A 191 -2.99 16.69 5.50
C ASN A 191 -4.20 16.82 4.58
N ILE A 192 -5.08 17.79 4.85
CA ILE A 192 -6.19 18.16 3.96
C ILE A 192 -6.01 19.64 3.62
N ASP A 193 -5.94 19.96 2.34
CA ASP A 193 -5.87 21.33 1.81
C ASP A 193 -4.76 22.19 2.46
N GLY A 194 -3.60 21.60 2.71
CA GLY A 194 -2.45 22.25 3.34
C GLY A 194 -2.46 22.20 4.86
N VAL A 195 -3.52 21.70 5.50
CA VAL A 195 -3.69 21.66 6.96
C VAL A 195 -3.55 20.22 7.48
N GLY A 196 -2.52 20.00 8.30
CA GLY A 196 -2.34 18.75 9.05
C GLY A 196 -0.91 18.60 9.56
N ALA A 197 -0.76 17.82 10.63
CA ALA A 197 0.55 17.57 11.25
C ALA A 197 1.45 16.63 10.43
N ASN A 198 0.91 16.03 9.36
CA ASN A 198 1.64 15.15 8.44
C ASN A 198 2.46 14.11 9.21
N ARG A 199 1.91 13.37 10.17
CA ARG A 199 2.74 12.50 11.01
C ARG A 199 3.17 11.20 10.31
N ALA A 200 2.39 10.69 9.37
CA ALA A 200 2.79 9.54 8.54
C ALA A 200 4.07 9.84 7.75
N GLU A 201 4.80 8.79 7.33
CA GLU A 201 5.91 8.93 6.38
C GLU A 201 5.39 9.54 5.08
N LYS A 202 4.28 8.98 4.57
CA LYS A 202 3.63 9.46 3.36
C LYS A 202 2.11 9.39 3.48
N TYR A 203 1.47 10.43 2.98
CA TYR A 203 0.02 10.56 2.87
C TYR A 203 -0.35 10.63 1.39
N THR A 204 -1.34 9.87 0.96
CA THR A 204 -1.80 9.83 -0.43
C THR A 204 -3.32 9.83 -0.49
N GLU A 205 -3.87 10.67 -1.36
CA GLU A 205 -5.29 10.67 -1.70
C GLU A 205 -5.50 10.06 -3.08
N MET A 206 -6.51 9.21 -3.22
CA MET A 206 -6.94 8.73 -4.53
C MET A 206 -8.41 8.39 -4.53
N THR A 207 -9.03 8.31 -5.71
CA THR A 207 -10.43 7.86 -5.82
C THR A 207 -10.54 6.35 -5.64
N VAL A 208 -11.72 5.87 -5.25
CA VAL A 208 -12.04 4.43 -5.23
C VAL A 208 -11.85 3.81 -6.62
N ASN A 209 -12.25 4.52 -7.69
CA ASN A 209 -12.03 4.08 -9.07
C ASN A 209 -10.55 3.85 -9.38
N ASP A 210 -9.69 4.79 -9.01
CA ASP A 210 -8.24 4.67 -9.22
C ASP A 210 -7.64 3.57 -8.35
N ALA A 211 -8.10 3.41 -7.12
CA ALA A 211 -7.63 2.37 -6.21
C ALA A 211 -7.97 0.97 -6.73
N VAL A 212 -9.19 0.76 -7.25
CA VAL A 212 -9.57 -0.53 -7.86
C VAL A 212 -8.80 -0.78 -9.16
N LYS A 213 -8.58 0.27 -9.97
CA LYS A 213 -7.84 0.16 -11.24
C LYS A 213 -6.37 -0.19 -11.00
N ASN A 214 -5.74 0.43 -10.02
CA ASN A 214 -4.31 0.30 -9.72
C ASN A 214 -4.04 -0.58 -8.49
N PHE A 215 -4.92 -1.53 -8.20
CA PHE A 215 -4.86 -2.29 -6.95
C PHE A 215 -3.57 -3.12 -6.79
N ASN A 216 -2.94 -3.53 -7.90
CA ASN A 216 -1.66 -4.23 -7.84
C ASN A 216 -0.56 -3.34 -7.24
N ASP A 217 -0.59 -2.04 -7.49
CA ASP A 217 0.36 -1.09 -6.90
C ASP A 217 0.12 -1.00 -5.40
N LEU A 218 -1.15 -0.86 -4.98
CA LEU A 218 -1.52 -0.86 -3.56
C LEU A 218 -1.06 -2.13 -2.84
N TYR A 219 -1.19 -3.30 -3.47
CA TYR A 219 -0.72 -4.58 -2.92
C TYR A 219 0.80 -4.60 -2.70
N ILE A 220 1.58 -3.95 -3.57
CA ILE A 220 3.04 -3.88 -3.47
C ILE A 220 3.49 -2.80 -2.47
N THR A 221 2.75 -1.69 -2.39
CA THR A 221 3.18 -0.51 -1.62
C THR A 221 2.70 -0.49 -0.19
N LEU A 222 1.55 -1.10 0.14
CA LEU A 222 1.02 -1.11 1.50
C LEU A 222 1.75 -2.14 2.35
N TRP A 223 1.97 -1.82 3.62
CA TRP A 223 2.64 -2.67 4.63
C TRP A 223 1.78 -2.85 5.91
N PRO A 224 1.95 -3.93 6.69
CA PRO A 224 1.24 -4.07 7.96
C PRO A 224 1.48 -2.86 8.86
N GLY A 225 0.41 -2.34 9.45
CA GLY A 225 0.41 -1.10 10.22
C GLY A 225 0.14 0.16 9.40
N ASP A 226 0.15 0.11 8.06
CA ASP A 226 -0.34 1.22 7.24
C ASP A 226 -1.85 1.37 7.37
N VAL A 227 -2.33 2.60 7.20
CA VAL A 227 -3.74 2.95 7.46
C VAL A 227 -4.43 3.35 6.18
N ILE A 228 -5.68 2.89 6.02
CA ILE A 228 -6.59 3.34 4.97
C ILE A 228 -7.82 3.98 5.61
N GLN A 229 -8.21 5.15 5.13
CA GLN A 229 -9.48 5.77 5.48
C GLN A 229 -10.43 5.85 4.29
N GLN A 230 -11.70 5.62 4.57
CA GLN A 230 -12.79 5.87 3.64
C GLN A 230 -13.31 7.28 3.84
N VAL A 231 -13.49 7.99 2.73
CA VAL A 231 -13.84 9.41 2.71
C VAL A 231 -15.10 9.59 1.89
N GLY A 232 -16.06 10.32 2.43
CA GLY A 232 -17.29 10.65 1.71
C GLY A 232 -17.04 11.60 0.56
N SER A 233 -18.05 11.80 -0.28
CA SER A 233 -18.03 12.82 -1.34
C SER A 233 -17.90 14.25 -0.80
N ASP A 234 -18.21 14.46 0.47
CA ASP A 234 -17.99 15.71 1.23
C ASP A 234 -16.53 15.94 1.65
N GLY A 235 -15.64 14.99 1.36
CA GLY A 235 -14.23 15.07 1.76
C GLY A 235 -13.96 14.70 3.21
N ILE A 236 -14.97 14.23 3.96
CA ILE A 236 -14.84 13.89 5.37
C ILE A 236 -14.55 12.39 5.54
N ALA A 237 -13.44 12.08 6.21
CA ALA A 237 -13.12 10.70 6.57
C ALA A 237 -14.11 10.17 7.62
N TYR A 238 -14.77 9.05 7.31
CA TYR A 238 -15.80 8.45 8.17
C TYR A 238 -15.44 7.05 8.68
N HIS A 239 -14.44 6.40 8.10
CA HIS A 239 -14.00 5.06 8.52
C HIS A 239 -12.49 4.93 8.43
N THR A 240 -11.87 4.25 9.39
CA THR A 240 -10.41 4.07 9.51
C THR A 240 -10.08 2.60 9.71
N GLN A 241 -9.16 2.07 8.92
CA GLN A 241 -8.82 0.65 8.84
C GLN A 241 -7.30 0.52 8.80
N VAL A 242 -6.77 -0.57 9.34
CA VAL A 242 -5.32 -0.84 9.31
C VAL A 242 -5.03 -2.09 8.50
N VAL A 243 -3.97 -2.05 7.70
CA VAL A 243 -3.47 -3.24 7.02
C VAL A 243 -2.82 -4.15 8.06
N HIS A 244 -3.17 -5.42 8.04
CA HIS A 244 -2.54 -6.40 8.93
C HIS A 244 -1.92 -7.58 8.17
N ASP A 245 -2.44 -7.92 6.98
CA ASP A 245 -1.90 -9.04 6.22
C ASP A 245 -2.12 -8.97 4.71
N TYR A 246 -1.60 -9.96 3.98
CA TYR A 246 -1.69 -10.09 2.52
C TYR A 246 -1.87 -11.54 2.12
N GLY A 247 -2.46 -11.75 0.96
CA GLY A 247 -2.47 -13.08 0.38
C GLY A 247 -3.53 -13.20 -0.69
N LYS A 248 -3.91 -14.43 -1.00
CA LYS A 248 -5.07 -14.68 -1.84
C LYS A 248 -6.27 -14.90 -0.94
N LYS A 249 -7.36 -14.19 -1.22
CA LYS A 249 -8.66 -14.57 -0.67
C LYS A 249 -9.01 -15.97 -1.16
N TYR A 250 -9.57 -16.82 -0.31
CA TYR A 250 -10.03 -18.16 -0.70
C TYR A 250 -10.98 -18.08 -1.91
N GLY A 251 -10.72 -18.89 -2.93
CA GLY A 251 -11.47 -18.89 -4.18
C GLY A 251 -11.15 -17.74 -5.15
N SER A 252 -10.17 -16.88 -4.83
CA SER A 252 -9.68 -15.81 -5.72
C SER A 252 -8.32 -16.16 -6.31
N THR A 253 -8.11 -15.77 -7.57
CA THR A 253 -6.78 -15.81 -8.22
C THR A 253 -5.97 -14.54 -7.97
N ARG A 254 -6.63 -13.46 -7.50
CA ARG A 254 -6.05 -12.14 -7.24
C ARG A 254 -5.42 -12.09 -5.84
N ASN A 255 -4.24 -11.48 -5.78
CA ASN A 255 -3.61 -11.07 -4.53
C ASN A 255 -4.36 -9.88 -3.91
N ASP A 256 -4.48 -9.89 -2.59
CA ASP A 256 -5.28 -8.97 -1.81
C ASP A 256 -4.50 -8.42 -0.61
N VAL A 257 -4.99 -7.28 -0.13
CA VAL A 257 -4.55 -6.65 1.11
C VAL A 257 -5.67 -6.87 2.12
N PHE A 258 -5.32 -7.44 3.26
CA PHE A 258 -6.26 -7.70 4.34
C PHE A 258 -6.18 -6.61 5.40
N ILE A 259 -7.34 -6.04 5.71
CA ILE A 259 -7.49 -4.97 6.70
C ILE A 259 -8.26 -5.45 7.93
N ALA A 260 -7.96 -4.83 9.06
CA ALA A 260 -8.64 -4.99 10.34
C ALA A 260 -9.33 -3.68 10.74
N GLN A 261 -10.49 -3.77 11.41
CA GLN A 261 -11.32 -2.61 11.73
C GLN A 261 -12.37 -2.88 12.84
N HIS A 262 -12.77 -1.83 13.56
CA HIS A 262 -13.79 -1.87 14.64
C HIS A 262 -15.11 -1.13 14.29
N SER A 263 -15.49 -1.01 13.02
CA SER A 263 -16.90 -0.69 12.71
C SER A 263 -17.78 -1.93 12.77
N SER A 264 -17.21 -3.09 12.46
CA SER A 264 -17.86 -4.40 12.59
C SER A 264 -16.99 -5.44 13.31
N ASP A 265 -15.96 -5.01 14.05
CA ASP A 265 -14.97 -5.88 14.72
C ASP A 265 -14.50 -7.05 13.84
N ALA A 266 -13.84 -6.70 12.74
CA ALA A 266 -13.47 -7.66 11.71
C ALA A 266 -11.97 -7.66 11.44
N LYS A 267 -11.45 -8.87 11.22
CA LYS A 267 -10.13 -9.19 10.67
C LYS A 267 -10.29 -9.74 9.25
N GLU A 268 -9.23 -9.76 8.46
CA GLU A 268 -9.20 -10.40 7.13
C GLU A 268 -10.23 -9.83 6.14
N VAL A 269 -10.60 -8.55 6.30
CA VAL A 269 -11.46 -7.88 5.34
C VAL A 269 -10.65 -7.63 4.06
N SER A 270 -11.14 -8.13 2.92
CA SER A 270 -10.54 -7.87 1.62
C SER A 270 -10.67 -6.39 1.26
N LEU A 271 -9.54 -5.70 1.11
CA LEU A 271 -9.54 -4.31 0.66
C LEU A 271 -10.05 -4.22 -0.79
N TYR A 272 -9.65 -5.16 -1.66
CA TYR A 272 -10.10 -5.15 -3.05
C TYR A 272 -11.62 -5.26 -3.16
N ASP A 273 -12.23 -6.25 -2.50
CA ASP A 273 -13.67 -6.47 -2.56
C ASP A 273 -14.43 -5.31 -1.92
N TYR A 274 -13.89 -4.73 -0.84
CA TYR A 274 -14.47 -3.55 -0.20
C TYR A 274 -14.53 -2.37 -1.19
N LEU A 275 -13.40 -2.05 -1.84
CA LEU A 275 -13.32 -0.95 -2.81
C LEU A 275 -14.14 -1.23 -4.08
N LYS A 276 -14.11 -2.47 -4.56
CA LYS A 276 -14.91 -2.89 -5.70
C LYS A 276 -16.41 -2.79 -5.43
N TYR A 277 -16.85 -3.23 -4.26
CA TYR A 277 -18.24 -3.05 -3.83
C TYR A 277 -18.63 -1.56 -3.83
N LYS A 278 -17.80 -0.68 -3.27
CA LYS A 278 -18.06 0.76 -3.31
C LYS A 278 -18.19 1.28 -4.75
N LYS A 279 -17.23 0.93 -5.61
CA LYS A 279 -17.25 1.29 -7.03
C LYS A 279 -18.54 0.85 -7.72
N ASP A 280 -18.89 -0.43 -7.59
CA ASP A 280 -20.03 -1.04 -8.28
C ASP A 280 -21.39 -0.49 -7.77
N ASN A 281 -21.40 0.13 -6.59
CA ASN A 281 -22.57 0.81 -6.01
C ASN A 281 -22.55 2.34 -6.19
N GLY A 282 -21.77 2.86 -7.13
CA GLY A 282 -21.79 4.29 -7.49
C GLY A 282 -20.89 5.20 -6.65
N TYR A 283 -20.13 4.64 -5.71
CA TYR A 283 -19.18 5.39 -4.87
C TYR A 283 -17.76 5.41 -5.46
N GLY A 284 -17.62 5.25 -6.78
CA GLY A 284 -16.31 5.22 -7.45
C GLY A 284 -15.55 6.55 -7.38
N THR A 285 -16.25 7.67 -7.21
CA THR A 285 -15.66 9.01 -7.07
C THR A 285 -15.33 9.39 -5.63
N ASP A 286 -15.76 8.59 -4.64
CA ASP A 286 -15.33 8.76 -3.25
C ASP A 286 -13.81 8.65 -3.17
N LYS A 287 -13.22 9.34 -2.19
CA LYS A 287 -11.79 9.25 -1.94
C LYS A 287 -11.48 8.13 -0.94
N ILE A 288 -10.26 7.64 -1.03
CA ILE A 288 -9.57 6.97 0.06
C ILE A 288 -8.32 7.77 0.42
N PHE A 289 -8.00 7.79 1.70
CA PHE A 289 -6.73 8.32 2.19
C PHE A 289 -5.86 7.18 2.67
N ILE A 290 -4.61 7.17 2.22
CA ILE A 290 -3.62 6.15 2.54
C ILE A 290 -2.51 6.82 3.36
N TYR A 291 -2.16 6.18 4.48
CA TYR A 291 -1.09 6.60 5.36
C TYR A 291 -0.06 5.48 5.42
N GLU A 292 1.04 5.67 4.71
CA GLU A 292 2.23 4.86 4.88
C GLU A 292 2.92 5.36 6.15
N ILE A 293 2.89 4.55 7.22
CA ILE A 293 3.35 5.03 8.55
C ILE A 293 4.88 5.12 8.60
N LYS A 294 5.56 4.21 7.90
CA LYS A 294 7.02 4.09 7.80
C LYS A 294 7.39 3.72 6.37
N SER A 295 8.57 4.10 5.88
CA SER A 295 9.08 3.61 4.61
C SER A 295 9.17 2.06 4.58
N GLY A 296 9.00 1.44 3.41
CA GLY A 296 9.04 -0.02 3.25
C GLY A 296 10.33 -0.67 3.76
N SER A 297 10.22 -1.41 4.87
CA SER A 297 11.16 -2.42 5.40
C SER A 297 10.58 -3.01 6.69
#